data_AF-A0A3N6AWN3-F1
#
_entry.id   AF-A0A3N6AWN3-F1
#
_cell.length_a   1.000
_cell.length_b   1.000
_cell.length_c   1.000
_cell.angle_alpha   90.00
_cell.angle_beta   90.00
_cell.angle_gamma   90.00
#
_symmetry.space_group_name_H-M   'P 1'
#
loop_
_entity.id
_entity.type
_entity.pdbx_description
1 polymer ?
#
loop_
_entity_poly.entity_id
_entity_poly.type
_entity_poly.pdbx_seq_one_letter_code
_entity_poly.pdbx_strand_id
1 'polypeptide(L)'
;MQRFFSLLCLGALVVGLGDSRQVTVTCGTYRDRIQEDLQLHRRMVRVRRERLLRQQSAQPGAAAGGVLPAAAPRSDAGDIAIIEDADGVVGQRDDFNLDNKTLTFTPSSGGYKVNNGGATYDTAAANAGTLIGSLGDDDSRQFQLPFSFPFFGASYRQIYVNSDGNLTFVTGDSASIDRSVGRFTGGPPRISGLFDDLDPSVSRNGVYVLSDAGRFIVSWVAVPEFSDTGGGALHTFQIRLYPDGRVELAYSGNPFATTAVVGIAPGGSKGPTSVISFVNTAQGQEFAGAIAERFSSALELDIMAAIQKFYQNH
;
A
#
# COMPACT_ATOMS: atom_id res chain seq x y z
N MET A 1 -10.30 -47.13 71.58
CA MET A 1 -9.06 -47.41 70.83
C MET A 1 -8.90 -46.31 69.79
N GLN A 2 -8.42 -45.12 70.16
CA GLN A 2 -7.03 -44.67 69.96
C GLN A 2 -6.39 -45.14 68.65
N ARG A 3 -6.22 -44.22 67.69
CA ARG A 3 -4.90 -43.81 67.17
C ARG A 3 -4.98 -42.49 66.39
N PHE A 4 -3.89 -41.73 66.56
CA PHE A 4 -3.65 -40.33 66.27
C PHE A 4 -3.28 -40.04 64.80
N PHE A 5 -3.54 -38.78 64.38
CA PHE A 5 -2.79 -37.90 63.47
C PHE A 5 -2.25 -38.42 62.11
N SER A 6 -2.61 -37.71 61.04
CA SER A 6 -1.67 -36.84 60.31
C SER A 6 -2.41 -35.95 59.29
N LEU A 7 -2.20 -34.63 59.41
CA LEU A 7 -2.46 -33.64 58.36
C LEU A 7 -1.54 -33.93 57.16
N LEU A 8 -2.07 -33.87 55.95
CA LEU A 8 -1.29 -33.44 54.79
C LEU A 8 -2.20 -32.74 53.77
N CYS A 9 -2.01 -31.43 53.66
CA CYS A 9 -2.48 -30.61 52.56
C CYS A 9 -1.87 -31.09 51.25
N LEU A 10 -2.68 -31.26 50.20
CA LEU A 10 -2.30 -31.11 48.79
C LEU A 10 -3.63 -31.08 48.02
N GLY A 11 -4.12 -29.96 47.53
CA GLY A 11 -3.56 -29.24 46.39
C GLY A 11 -4.62 -29.29 45.29
N ALA A 12 -5.41 -28.22 45.17
CA ALA A 12 -6.49 -28.10 44.21
C ALA A 12 -5.96 -28.23 42.77
N LEU A 13 -6.43 -29.24 42.03
CA LEU A 13 -6.32 -29.29 40.57
C LEU A 13 -7.47 -28.48 39.98
N VAL A 14 -7.35 -27.15 40.08
CA VAL A 14 -8.01 -26.26 39.13
C VAL A 14 -7.16 -26.36 37.87
N VAL A 15 -7.63 -27.13 36.89
CA VAL A 15 -7.13 -27.02 35.52
C VAL A 15 -7.55 -25.64 35.05
N GLY A 16 -6.64 -24.67 35.23
CA GLY A 16 -6.77 -23.38 34.57
C GLY A 16 -6.93 -23.65 33.09
N LEU A 17 -8.01 -23.12 32.51
CA LEU A 17 -8.05 -22.79 31.09
C LEU A 17 -6.86 -21.85 30.89
N GLY A 18 -5.72 -22.43 30.54
CA GLY A 18 -4.54 -21.66 30.19
C GLY A 18 -4.95 -20.77 29.04
N ASP A 19 -4.84 -19.46 29.25
CA ASP A 19 -4.91 -18.48 28.18
C ASP A 19 -4.15 -19.05 27.00
N SER A 20 -4.85 -19.20 25.87
CA SER A 20 -4.24 -19.43 24.58
C SER A 20 -3.08 -18.45 24.49
N ARG A 21 -1.85 -18.96 24.51
CA ARG A 21 -0.64 -18.17 24.28
C ARG A 21 -0.87 -17.45 22.96
N GLN A 22 -1.28 -16.19 23.03
CA GLN A 22 -1.20 -15.30 21.90
C GLN A 22 0.27 -15.23 21.58
N VAL A 23 0.63 -15.86 20.47
CA VAL A 23 1.96 -15.73 19.89
C VAL A 23 2.12 -14.25 19.66
N THR A 24 3.06 -13.64 20.36
CA THR A 24 3.50 -12.27 20.14
C THR A 24 3.76 -12.12 18.65
N VAL A 25 2.99 -11.26 17.99
CA VAL A 25 3.18 -10.95 16.57
C VAL A 25 4.44 -10.11 16.50
N THR A 26 5.54 -10.77 16.14
CA THR A 26 6.81 -10.14 15.79
C THR A 26 6.91 -10.22 14.26
N CYS A 27 7.28 -9.11 13.65
CA CYS A 27 7.34 -8.90 12.21
C CYS A 27 7.98 -10.08 11.42
N GLY A 28 7.44 -10.34 10.22
CA GLY A 28 8.17 -10.99 9.14
C GLY A 28 7.93 -12.49 8.90
N THR A 29 7.79 -13.35 9.91
CA THR A 29 7.46 -14.78 9.69
C THR A 29 6.80 -15.43 10.92
N TYR A 30 5.51 -15.77 10.84
CA TYR A 30 4.87 -16.69 11.78
C TYR A 30 4.39 -17.96 11.06
N ARG A 31 4.32 -19.05 11.83
CA ARG A 31 4.12 -20.43 11.35
C ARG A 31 2.91 -20.62 10.43
N ASP A 32 1.89 -19.77 10.57
CA ASP A 32 0.62 -19.88 9.85
C ASP A 32 0.44 -18.85 8.73
N ARG A 33 1.42 -17.97 8.47
CA ARG A 33 1.39 -16.92 7.43
C ARG A 33 0.96 -17.46 6.06
N ILE A 34 1.59 -18.55 5.62
CA ILE A 34 1.30 -19.17 4.32
C ILE A 34 -0.15 -19.66 4.25
N GLN A 35 -0.69 -20.17 5.35
CA GLN A 35 -2.08 -20.64 5.38
C GLN A 35 -3.07 -19.48 5.37
N GLU A 36 -2.73 -18.39 6.05
CA GLU A 36 -3.55 -17.18 6.09
C GLU A 36 -3.56 -16.45 4.74
N ASP A 37 -2.38 -16.28 4.11
CA ASP A 37 -2.25 -15.75 2.74
C ASP A 37 -3.01 -16.61 1.74
N LEU A 38 -2.92 -17.95 1.84
CA LEU A 38 -3.72 -18.87 1.02
C LEU A 38 -5.23 -18.74 1.26
N GLN A 39 -5.66 -18.48 2.50
CA GLN A 39 -7.07 -18.30 2.83
C GLN A 39 -7.61 -16.96 2.30
N LEU A 40 -6.87 -15.88 2.47
CA LEU A 40 -7.18 -14.56 1.92
C LEU A 40 -7.23 -14.62 0.39
N HIS A 41 -6.25 -15.29 -0.23
CA HIS A 41 -6.23 -15.56 -1.67
C HIS A 41 -7.47 -16.33 -2.13
N ARG A 42 -7.80 -17.44 -1.47
CA ARG A 42 -9.00 -18.25 -1.79
C ARG A 42 -10.30 -17.45 -1.66
N ARG A 43 -10.38 -16.53 -0.70
CA ARG A 43 -11.54 -15.62 -0.58
C ARG A 43 -11.60 -14.65 -1.75
N MET A 44 -10.48 -14.03 -2.13
CA MET A 44 -10.39 -13.12 -3.27
C MET A 44 -10.75 -13.80 -4.60
N VAL A 45 -10.30 -15.04 -4.81
CA VAL A 45 -10.65 -15.83 -6.00
C VAL A 45 -12.15 -16.14 -6.05
N ARG A 46 -12.79 -16.46 -4.92
CA ARG A 46 -14.25 -16.71 -4.89
C ARG A 46 -15.05 -15.46 -5.20
N VAL A 47 -14.70 -14.33 -4.59
CA VAL A 47 -15.36 -13.04 -4.84
C VAL A 47 -15.20 -12.64 -6.32
N ARG A 48 -14.02 -12.85 -6.91
CA ARG A 48 -13.78 -12.60 -8.35
C ARG A 48 -14.60 -13.53 -9.24
N ARG A 49 -14.69 -14.82 -8.91
CA ARG A 49 -15.48 -15.81 -9.65
C ARG A 49 -16.98 -15.48 -9.60
N GLU A 50 -17.51 -15.14 -8.43
CA GLU A 50 -18.91 -14.74 -8.28
C GLU A 50 -19.22 -13.46 -9.07
N ARG A 51 -18.27 -12.52 -9.12
CA ARG A 51 -18.41 -11.29 -9.91
C ARG A 51 -18.42 -11.56 -11.41
N LEU A 52 -17.56 -12.46 -11.90
CA LEU A 52 -17.54 -12.89 -13.30
C LEU A 52 -18.84 -13.59 -13.69
N LEU A 53 -19.36 -14.46 -12.82
CA LEU A 53 -20.65 -15.13 -13.04
C LEU A 53 -21.83 -14.16 -13.03
N ARG A 54 -21.79 -13.12 -12.17
CA ARG A 54 -22.77 -12.02 -12.17
C ARG A 54 -22.69 -11.14 -13.42
N GLN A 55 -21.49 -10.90 -13.94
CA GLN A 55 -21.31 -10.16 -15.20
C GLN A 55 -21.76 -10.97 -16.41
N GLN A 56 -21.51 -12.28 -16.44
CA GLN A 56 -21.97 -13.19 -17.50
C GLN A 56 -23.49 -13.40 -17.50
N SER A 57 -24.14 -13.37 -16.33
CA SER A 57 -25.60 -13.45 -16.24
C SER A 57 -26.32 -12.13 -16.55
N ALA A 58 -25.58 -11.03 -16.76
CA ALA A 58 -26.13 -9.69 -17.01
C ALA A 58 -26.09 -9.24 -18.50
N GLN A 59 -25.72 -10.10 -19.45
CA GLN A 59 -25.73 -9.76 -20.89
C GLN A 59 -26.31 -10.89 -21.76
N PRO A 60 -27.55 -10.77 -22.28
CA PRO A 60 -28.00 -11.55 -23.41
C PRO A 60 -27.64 -10.84 -24.72
N GLY A 61 -26.68 -11.42 -25.45
CA GLY A 61 -26.55 -11.29 -26.91
C GLY A 61 -25.76 -10.08 -27.45
N ALA A 62 -24.53 -10.33 -27.90
CA ALA A 62 -23.96 -9.70 -29.09
C ALA A 62 -22.68 -10.46 -29.52
N ALA A 63 -22.78 -11.22 -30.61
CA ALA A 63 -21.64 -11.71 -31.35
C ALA A 63 -21.16 -10.59 -32.29
N ALA A 64 -19.90 -10.17 -32.18
CA ALA A 64 -19.17 -9.49 -33.25
C ALA A 64 -17.66 -9.61 -32.99
N GLY A 65 -16.94 -10.08 -34.01
CA GLY A 65 -15.51 -10.36 -33.96
C GLY A 65 -14.70 -9.11 -33.66
N GLY A 66 -13.99 -9.14 -32.53
CA GLY A 66 -12.75 -8.41 -32.31
C GLY A 66 -11.65 -9.44 -32.14
N VAL A 67 -10.60 -9.36 -32.95
CA VAL A 67 -9.36 -10.10 -32.70
C VAL A 67 -8.87 -9.63 -31.34
N LEU A 68 -9.00 -10.49 -30.34
CA LEU A 68 -8.35 -10.31 -29.05
C LEU A 68 -6.85 -10.20 -29.31
N PRO A 69 -6.11 -9.27 -28.66
CA PRO A 69 -4.66 -9.33 -28.71
C PRO A 69 -4.26 -10.74 -28.26
N ALA A 70 -3.39 -11.39 -29.05
CA ALA A 70 -2.92 -12.73 -28.77
C ALA A 70 -2.44 -12.77 -27.31
N ALA A 71 -3.00 -13.70 -26.52
CA ALA A 71 -2.48 -13.98 -25.19
C ALA A 71 -0.97 -14.25 -25.32
N ALA A 72 -0.18 -13.62 -24.45
CA ALA A 72 1.25 -13.88 -24.39
C ALA A 72 1.49 -15.39 -24.36
N PRO A 73 2.48 -15.93 -25.11
CA PRO A 73 2.70 -17.37 -25.14
C PRO A 73 2.93 -17.88 -23.71
N ARG A 74 2.10 -18.85 -23.28
CA ARG A 74 2.38 -19.64 -22.07
C ARG A 74 3.77 -20.25 -22.22
N SER A 75 4.73 -19.77 -21.43
CA SER A 75 6.10 -20.25 -21.42
C SER A 75 6.30 -21.39 -20.41
N ASP A 76 5.30 -22.23 -20.19
CA ASP A 76 5.39 -23.33 -19.24
C ASP A 76 6.37 -24.42 -19.71
N ALA A 77 7.15 -24.97 -18.78
CA ALA A 77 8.03 -26.10 -19.00
C ALA A 77 7.54 -27.30 -18.19
N GLY A 78 6.57 -28.04 -18.75
CA GLY A 78 5.91 -29.14 -18.04
C GLY A 78 5.04 -28.63 -16.90
N ASP A 79 5.24 -29.11 -15.67
CA ASP A 79 4.53 -28.67 -14.47
C ASP A 79 5.12 -27.40 -13.83
N ILE A 80 6.06 -26.74 -14.50
CA ILE A 80 6.75 -25.53 -14.02
C ILE A 80 6.22 -24.33 -14.81
N ALA A 81 5.60 -23.39 -14.11
CA ALA A 81 5.22 -22.12 -14.70
C ALA A 81 6.38 -21.13 -14.75
N ILE A 82 6.67 -20.63 -15.94
CA ILE A 82 7.67 -19.57 -16.14
C ILE A 82 6.94 -18.24 -16.15
N ILE A 83 7.29 -17.38 -15.20
CA ILE A 83 6.74 -16.04 -15.08
C ILE A 83 7.86 -15.07 -15.47
N GLU A 84 7.59 -14.22 -16.46
CA GLU A 84 8.54 -13.18 -16.83
C GLU A 84 8.76 -12.22 -15.67
N ASP A 85 10.03 -11.92 -15.39
CA ASP A 85 10.45 -10.87 -14.45
C ASP A 85 10.17 -9.47 -15.04
N ALA A 86 8.90 -9.12 -15.11
CA ALA A 86 8.41 -7.80 -15.47
C ALA A 86 7.18 -7.49 -14.62
N ASP A 87 6.81 -6.21 -14.50
CA ASP A 87 5.68 -5.74 -13.68
C ASP A 87 5.86 -5.94 -12.16
N GLY A 88 7.11 -5.92 -11.69
CA GLY A 88 7.45 -5.96 -10.26
C GLY A 88 7.47 -7.35 -9.62
N VAL A 89 7.44 -8.43 -10.42
CA VAL A 89 7.52 -9.82 -9.92
C VAL A 89 8.82 -10.08 -9.15
N VAL A 90 9.98 -9.71 -9.69
CA VAL A 90 11.22 -9.58 -8.91
C VAL A 90 11.48 -8.10 -8.72
N GLY A 91 11.48 -7.64 -7.47
CA GLY A 91 12.05 -6.33 -7.13
C GLY A 91 13.54 -6.42 -7.28
N GLN A 92 14.06 -5.76 -8.32
CA GLN A 92 15.47 -5.48 -8.39
C GLN A 92 15.82 -4.40 -7.36
N ARG A 93 17.10 -4.34 -6.98
CA ARG A 93 17.57 -3.25 -6.13
C ARG A 93 17.37 -1.93 -6.88
N ASP A 94 16.61 -1.02 -6.27
CA ASP A 94 16.37 0.33 -6.75
C ASP A 94 16.45 1.26 -5.54
N ASP A 95 17.59 1.94 -5.43
CA ASP A 95 17.83 2.87 -4.33
C ASP A 95 16.93 4.11 -4.52
N PHE A 96 16.40 4.65 -3.42
CA PHE A 96 15.46 5.77 -3.49
C PHE A 96 16.07 6.99 -4.19
N ASN A 97 15.52 7.33 -5.36
CA ASN A 97 16.08 8.34 -6.26
C ASN A 97 15.16 9.56 -6.49
N LEU A 98 14.05 9.65 -5.72
CA LEU A 98 13.07 10.72 -5.81
C LEU A 98 13.35 11.90 -4.88
N ASP A 99 14.44 11.86 -4.12
CA ASP A 99 14.79 12.97 -3.25
C ASP A 99 15.00 14.27 -4.05
N ASN A 100 14.55 15.39 -3.49
CA ASN A 100 14.52 16.70 -4.16
C ASN A 100 13.77 16.71 -5.50
N LYS A 101 12.77 15.83 -5.67
CA LYS A 101 11.87 15.83 -6.83
C LYS A 101 10.44 16.08 -6.42
N THR A 102 9.65 16.41 -7.43
CA THR A 102 8.19 16.43 -7.34
C THR A 102 7.62 15.57 -8.45
N LEU A 103 6.84 14.55 -8.09
CA LEU A 103 6.03 13.80 -9.05
C LEU A 103 4.67 14.47 -9.17
N THR A 104 4.16 14.58 -10.39
CA THR A 104 2.84 15.16 -10.66
C THR A 104 2.02 14.19 -11.50
N PHE A 105 0.89 13.75 -10.95
CA PHE A 105 -0.11 12.94 -11.63
C PHE A 105 -1.27 13.84 -12.02
N THR A 106 -1.49 14.02 -13.33
CA THR A 106 -2.56 14.85 -13.86
C THR A 106 -3.63 13.96 -14.49
N PRO A 107 -4.91 14.09 -14.11
CA PRO A 107 -5.99 13.35 -14.74
C PRO A 107 -6.03 13.55 -16.26
N SER A 108 -6.39 12.49 -16.97
CA SER A 108 -6.52 12.45 -18.43
C SER A 108 -7.69 11.52 -18.80
N SER A 109 -8.11 11.53 -20.07
CA SER A 109 -9.26 10.71 -20.51
C SER A 109 -9.04 9.21 -20.32
N GLY A 110 -7.79 8.74 -20.41
CA GLY A 110 -7.44 7.33 -20.25
C GLY A 110 -6.99 6.94 -18.85
N GLY A 111 -6.69 7.89 -17.97
CA GLY A 111 -6.17 7.64 -16.62
C GLY A 111 -5.38 8.84 -16.09
N TYR A 112 -4.07 8.68 -15.88
CA TYR A 112 -3.19 9.75 -15.39
C TYR A 112 -1.96 9.93 -16.26
N LYS A 113 -1.60 11.19 -16.52
CA LYS A 113 -0.30 11.60 -17.05
C LYS A 113 0.67 11.85 -15.92
N VAL A 114 1.91 11.40 -16.10
CA VAL A 114 2.98 11.54 -15.11
C VAL A 114 4.02 12.52 -15.59
N ASN A 115 4.43 13.43 -14.71
CA ASN A 115 5.59 14.29 -14.86
C ASN A 115 6.47 14.17 -13.63
N ASN A 116 7.78 14.33 -13.81
CA ASN A 116 8.72 14.55 -12.73
C ASN A 116 9.37 15.93 -12.89
N GLY A 117 9.55 16.65 -11.79
CA GLY A 117 10.16 17.97 -11.75
C GLY A 117 11.13 18.11 -10.58
N GLY A 118 11.71 19.30 -10.44
CA GLY A 118 12.60 19.63 -9.33
C GLY A 118 11.90 19.71 -7.98
N ALA A 119 12.68 20.01 -6.93
CA ALA A 119 12.18 20.12 -5.56
C ALA A 119 11.17 21.26 -5.43
N THR A 120 9.95 20.94 -4.98
CA THR A 120 8.92 21.95 -4.68
C THR A 120 8.24 21.71 -3.34
N TYR A 121 8.87 20.95 -2.43
CA TYR A 121 8.35 20.74 -1.08
C TYR A 121 7.99 22.07 -0.41
N ASP A 122 6.77 22.17 0.11
CA ASP A 122 6.20 23.41 0.65
C ASP A 122 6.37 23.42 2.18
N THR A 123 7.53 23.88 2.64
CA THR A 123 7.84 23.99 4.07
C THR A 123 6.87 24.93 4.80
N ALA A 124 6.37 25.97 4.12
CA ALA A 124 5.39 26.89 4.71
C ALA A 124 4.06 26.17 4.97
N ALA A 125 3.60 25.33 4.03
CA ALA A 125 2.41 24.51 4.23
C ALA A 125 2.57 23.48 5.36
N ALA A 126 3.74 22.85 5.49
CA ALA A 126 3.99 21.94 6.61
C ALA A 126 3.90 22.67 7.96
N ASN A 127 4.52 23.86 8.06
CA ASN A 127 4.50 24.68 9.28
C ASN A 127 3.11 25.25 9.61
N ALA A 128 2.29 25.53 8.59
CA ALA A 128 0.92 26.01 8.76
C ALA A 128 -0.10 24.87 8.97
N GLY A 129 0.29 23.62 8.72
CA GLY A 129 -0.55 22.44 8.91
C GLY A 129 -0.82 22.13 10.37
N THR A 130 -1.93 21.45 10.63
CA THR A 130 -2.28 20.94 11.95
C THR A 130 -1.69 19.55 12.15
N LEU A 131 -0.95 19.34 13.24
CA LEU A 131 -0.43 18.02 13.61
C LEU A 131 -1.57 17.02 13.84
N ILE A 132 -1.46 15.83 13.26
CA ILE A 132 -2.35 14.71 13.58
C ILE A 132 -1.94 14.15 14.96
N GLY A 133 -2.70 14.51 15.99
CA GLY A 133 -2.43 14.04 17.34
C GLY A 133 -2.64 12.52 17.49
N SER A 134 -1.74 11.87 18.22
CA SER A 134 -1.80 10.43 18.56
C SER A 134 -1.96 9.52 17.34
N LEU A 135 -1.24 9.78 16.25
CA LEU A 135 -1.12 8.84 15.13
C LEU A 135 -0.04 7.81 15.49
N GLY A 136 -0.48 6.58 15.77
CA GLY A 136 0.40 5.46 16.11
C GLY A 136 1.06 4.83 14.88
N ASP A 137 1.90 3.84 15.13
CA ASP A 137 2.31 2.85 14.13
C ASP A 137 1.10 2.07 13.60
N ASP A 138 1.12 1.68 12.33
CA ASP A 138 0.03 1.01 11.63
C ASP A 138 -1.37 1.67 11.82
N ASP A 139 -1.44 3.00 11.90
CA ASP A 139 -2.68 3.71 12.26
C ASP A 139 -3.17 4.64 11.14
N SER A 140 -4.47 4.91 11.13
CA SER A 140 -5.13 5.78 10.17
C SER A 140 -6.03 6.81 10.85
N ARG A 141 -6.08 8.02 10.29
CA ARG A 141 -6.99 9.09 10.72
C ARG A 141 -7.80 9.60 9.54
N GLN A 142 -9.11 9.72 9.75
CA GLN A 142 -10.04 10.16 8.71
C GLN A 142 -10.18 11.69 8.69
N PHE A 143 -10.20 12.27 7.49
CA PHE A 143 -10.42 13.69 7.25
C PHE A 143 -11.54 13.91 6.23
N GLN A 144 -12.27 15.02 6.37
CA GLN A 144 -13.14 15.52 5.31
C GLN A 144 -12.32 16.36 4.33
N LEU A 145 -12.52 16.13 3.04
CA LEU A 145 -11.88 16.93 1.99
C LEU A 145 -12.66 18.24 1.80
N PRO A 146 -11.96 19.37 1.61
CA PRO A 146 -12.59 20.68 1.39
C PRO A 146 -13.22 20.81 0.00
N PHE A 147 -13.01 19.83 -0.88
CA PHE A 147 -13.57 19.73 -2.23
C PHE A 147 -13.93 18.28 -2.58
N SER A 148 -14.70 18.10 -3.66
CA SER A 148 -14.91 16.77 -4.26
C SER A 148 -13.67 16.39 -5.04
N PHE A 149 -12.90 15.42 -4.55
CA PHE A 149 -11.66 15.02 -5.21
C PHE A 149 -11.95 13.92 -6.25
N PRO A 150 -11.76 14.16 -7.56
CA PRO A 150 -11.89 13.13 -8.56
C PRO A 150 -10.65 12.25 -8.60
N PHE A 151 -10.84 10.94 -8.46
CA PHE A 151 -9.76 9.95 -8.48
C PHE A 151 -10.21 8.63 -9.11
N PHE A 152 -9.56 8.24 -10.20
CA PHE A 152 -9.89 7.04 -11.00
C PHE A 152 -11.40 6.86 -11.29
N GLY A 153 -12.04 7.92 -11.79
CA GLY A 153 -13.45 7.90 -12.21
C GLY A 153 -14.48 7.94 -11.07
N ALA A 154 -14.04 7.99 -9.80
CA ALA A 154 -14.89 8.23 -8.65
C ALA A 154 -14.64 9.62 -8.04
N SER A 155 -15.57 10.12 -7.24
CA SER A 155 -15.41 11.37 -6.50
C SER A 155 -15.48 11.10 -5.00
N TYR A 156 -14.50 11.62 -4.27
CA TYR A 156 -14.34 11.40 -2.83
C TYR A 156 -14.47 12.71 -2.04
N ARG A 157 -15.11 12.64 -0.89
CA ARG A 157 -15.20 13.72 0.10
C ARG A 157 -14.52 13.39 1.42
N GLN A 158 -13.99 12.18 1.52
CA GLN A 158 -13.36 11.65 2.72
C GLN A 158 -12.08 10.95 2.32
N ILE A 159 -11.07 11.08 3.16
CA ILE A 159 -9.76 10.49 2.96
C ILE A 159 -9.23 10.00 4.29
N TYR A 160 -8.42 8.95 4.26
CA TYR A 160 -7.71 8.43 5.42
C TYR A 160 -6.23 8.71 5.24
N VAL A 161 -5.62 9.37 6.23
CA VAL A 161 -4.19 9.60 6.32
C VAL A 161 -3.62 8.49 7.20
N ASN A 162 -2.67 7.72 6.66
CA ASN A 162 -2.06 6.60 7.36
C ASN A 162 -0.63 6.94 7.82
N SER A 163 -0.17 6.35 8.92
CA SER A 163 1.21 6.47 9.44
C SER A 163 2.25 6.21 8.36
N ASP A 164 2.02 5.18 7.56
CA ASP A 164 2.92 4.57 6.57
C ASP A 164 2.94 5.32 5.24
N GLY A 165 2.90 6.66 5.29
CA GLY A 165 3.18 7.49 4.13
C GLY A 165 2.22 7.37 2.95
N ASN A 166 0.98 6.95 3.19
CA ASN A 166 -0.05 6.83 2.16
C ASN A 166 -1.41 7.42 2.59
N LEU A 167 -2.23 7.67 1.58
CA LEU A 167 -3.62 8.07 1.71
C LEU A 167 -4.50 7.00 1.07
N THR A 168 -5.58 6.63 1.75
CA THR A 168 -6.61 5.75 1.18
C THR A 168 -7.97 6.42 1.13
N PHE A 169 -8.80 5.93 0.22
CA PHE A 169 -10.19 6.30 0.12
C PHE A 169 -11.09 5.14 0.57
N VAL A 170 -12.33 5.45 0.97
CA VAL A 170 -13.36 4.49 1.43
C VAL A 170 -13.08 3.88 2.81
N THR A 171 -11.86 3.42 3.08
CA THR A 171 -11.47 2.86 4.37
C THR A 171 -9.98 3.12 4.65
N GLY A 172 -9.61 3.22 5.92
CA GLY A 172 -8.22 3.34 6.35
C GLY A 172 -7.45 2.03 6.16
N ASP A 173 -6.13 2.10 6.16
CA ASP A 173 -5.26 0.93 6.27
C ASP A 173 -4.59 0.95 7.64
N SER A 174 -4.58 -0.20 8.32
CA SER A 174 -4.00 -0.37 9.65
C SER A 174 -3.43 -1.78 9.82
N ALA A 175 -3.09 -2.44 8.71
CA ALA A 175 -2.59 -3.80 8.72
C ALA A 175 -1.07 -3.81 8.90
N SER A 176 -0.60 -4.53 9.92
CA SER A 176 0.82 -4.76 10.20
C SER A 176 1.40 -5.88 9.32
N ILE A 177 1.48 -5.61 8.01
CA ILE A 177 1.95 -6.55 6.98
C ILE A 177 2.80 -5.81 5.94
N ASP A 178 3.52 -6.55 5.09
CA ASP A 178 4.42 -5.99 4.08
C ASP A 178 3.76 -4.89 3.21
N ARG A 179 4.50 -3.79 2.99
CA ARG A 179 4.12 -2.65 2.11
C ARG A 179 4.44 -2.93 0.64
N SER A 180 3.84 -4.00 0.09
CA SER A 180 4.10 -4.49 -1.28
C SER A 180 3.33 -3.77 -2.39
N VAL A 181 3.75 -3.96 -3.65
CA VAL A 181 3.01 -3.46 -4.83
C VAL A 181 1.64 -4.14 -4.93
N GLY A 182 1.56 -5.41 -4.55
CA GLY A 182 0.30 -6.15 -4.44
C GLY A 182 -0.69 -5.52 -3.46
N ARG A 183 -0.24 -5.15 -2.24
CA ARG A 183 -1.09 -4.47 -1.25
C ARG A 183 -1.49 -3.07 -1.75
N PHE A 184 -0.54 -2.34 -2.33
CA PHE A 184 -0.76 -1.02 -2.91
C PHE A 184 -1.85 -1.01 -4.00
N THR A 185 -1.86 -2.01 -4.88
CA THR A 185 -2.85 -2.08 -5.98
C THR A 185 -4.13 -2.83 -5.62
N GLY A 186 -4.04 -3.84 -4.76
CA GLY A 186 -5.15 -4.71 -4.36
C GLY A 186 -6.03 -4.16 -3.24
N GLY A 187 -5.50 -3.23 -2.43
CA GLY A 187 -6.19 -2.57 -1.33
C GLY A 187 -7.24 -1.54 -1.77
N PRO A 188 -7.67 -0.64 -0.87
CA PRO A 188 -8.52 0.50 -1.22
C PRO A 188 -7.84 1.41 -2.27
N PRO A 189 -8.58 2.29 -2.97
CA PRO A 189 -7.96 3.31 -3.81
C PRO A 189 -6.94 4.10 -2.98
N ARG A 190 -5.72 4.26 -3.50
CA ARG A 190 -4.57 4.69 -2.71
C ARG A 190 -3.68 5.69 -3.45
N ILE A 191 -3.13 6.63 -2.70
CA ILE A 191 -2.03 7.50 -3.10
C ILE A 191 -0.89 7.29 -2.11
N SER A 192 0.26 6.84 -2.57
CA SER A 192 1.42 6.56 -1.74
C SER A 192 2.54 7.55 -2.04
N GLY A 193 2.86 8.40 -1.07
CA GLY A 193 4.02 9.28 -1.13
C GLY A 193 5.30 8.52 -0.82
N LEU A 194 5.24 7.64 0.18
CA LEU A 194 6.28 6.70 0.56
C LEU A 194 5.61 5.57 1.35
N PHE A 195 5.07 4.56 0.66
CA PHE A 195 4.42 3.45 1.37
C PHE A 195 5.47 2.50 1.91
N ASP A 196 5.77 2.69 3.19
CA ASP A 196 6.80 1.99 3.95
C ASP A 196 6.41 1.95 5.44
N ASP A 197 7.06 1.11 6.24
CA ASP A 197 6.78 0.94 7.66
C ASP A 197 7.26 2.17 8.45
N LEU A 198 6.38 3.14 8.71
CA LEU A 198 6.74 4.41 9.35
C LEU A 198 6.05 4.54 10.71
N ASP A 199 6.76 5.07 11.70
CA ASP A 199 6.22 5.30 13.04
C ASP A 199 6.26 6.79 13.44
N PRO A 200 5.17 7.54 13.18
CA PRO A 200 5.03 8.91 13.65
C PRO A 200 5.03 9.06 15.17
N SER A 201 4.71 8.00 15.93
CA SER A 201 4.52 8.08 17.38
C SER A 201 5.83 8.30 18.15
N VAL A 202 6.95 7.89 17.56
CA VAL A 202 8.31 8.13 18.09
C VAL A 202 9.02 9.29 17.40
N SER A 203 8.37 9.98 16.46
CA SER A 203 8.93 11.18 15.82
C SER A 203 8.97 12.37 16.78
N ARG A 204 10.00 13.21 16.66
CA ARG A 204 10.03 14.53 17.33
C ARG A 204 9.12 15.56 16.64
N ASN A 205 8.72 15.29 15.41
CA ASN A 205 7.82 16.10 14.60
C ASN A 205 6.51 15.31 14.41
N GLY A 206 6.18 14.90 13.18
CA GLY A 206 5.01 14.07 12.91
C GLY A 206 4.40 14.31 11.54
N VAL A 207 3.09 14.02 11.46
CA VAL A 207 2.29 14.17 10.24
C VAL A 207 1.36 15.37 10.38
N TYR A 208 1.42 16.30 9.43
CA TYR A 208 0.68 17.57 9.46
C TYR A 208 -0.28 17.64 8.28
N VAL A 209 -1.51 18.11 8.55
CA VAL A 209 -2.54 18.30 7.53
C VAL A 209 -2.84 19.79 7.39
N LEU A 210 -2.68 20.31 6.18
CA LEU A 210 -3.20 21.60 5.75
C LEU A 210 -4.39 21.36 4.82
N SER A 211 -5.53 21.94 5.14
CA SER A 211 -6.77 21.78 4.39
C SER A 211 -7.38 23.14 4.11
N ASP A 212 -7.39 23.53 2.83
CA ASP A 212 -8.00 24.76 2.34
C ASP A 212 -8.81 24.51 1.05
N ALA A 213 -9.56 25.50 0.58
CA ALA A 213 -10.45 25.34 -0.58
C ALA A 213 -9.72 25.01 -1.90
N GLY A 214 -8.43 25.35 -2.02
CA GLY A 214 -7.61 25.14 -3.21
C GLY A 214 -6.75 23.89 -3.16
N ARG A 215 -6.47 23.34 -1.97
CA ARG A 215 -5.55 22.21 -1.80
C ARG A 215 -5.71 21.51 -0.44
N PHE A 216 -5.48 20.20 -0.46
CA PHE A 216 -5.34 19.36 0.73
C PHE A 216 -3.93 18.77 0.74
N ILE A 217 -3.14 19.11 1.75
CA ILE A 217 -1.72 18.76 1.85
C ILE A 217 -1.49 17.95 3.12
N VAL A 218 -0.84 16.80 2.97
CA VAL A 218 -0.36 15.99 4.08
C VAL A 218 1.15 15.98 4.03
N SER A 219 1.80 16.37 5.12
CA SER A 219 3.26 16.44 5.24
C SER A 219 3.73 15.47 6.32
N TRP A 220 4.57 14.50 5.95
CA TRP A 220 5.37 13.73 6.90
C TRP A 220 6.67 14.50 7.08
N VAL A 221 6.98 14.92 8.31
CA VAL A 221 8.15 15.76 8.61
C VAL A 221 9.07 14.99 9.54
N ALA A 222 10.23 14.56 9.04
CA ALA A 222 11.19 13.73 9.77
C ALA A 222 10.52 12.57 10.55
N VAL A 223 9.65 11.82 9.88
CA VAL A 223 9.00 10.63 10.43
C VAL A 223 9.95 9.46 10.26
N PRO A 224 10.31 8.74 11.34
CA PRO A 224 11.21 7.59 11.25
C PRO A 224 10.52 6.38 10.64
N GLU A 225 11.29 5.55 9.92
CA GLU A 225 10.96 4.14 9.73
C GLU A 225 10.78 3.46 11.09
N PHE A 226 9.83 2.52 11.16
CA PHE A 226 9.65 1.66 12.31
C PHE A 226 10.94 0.86 12.57
N SER A 227 11.28 0.71 13.84
CA SER A 227 12.39 -0.15 14.25
C SER A 227 12.14 -0.69 15.65
N ASP A 228 12.35 -1.99 15.84
CA ASP A 228 12.29 -2.65 17.15
C ASP A 228 13.32 -2.06 18.14
N THR A 229 14.42 -1.50 17.64
CA THR A 229 15.47 -0.89 18.46
C THR A 229 16.10 0.35 17.82
N GLY A 230 16.37 1.39 18.60
CA GLY A 230 16.92 2.64 18.09
C GLY A 230 15.89 3.47 17.33
N GLY A 231 16.34 4.32 16.40
CA GLY A 231 15.47 5.09 15.50
C GLY A 231 15.79 4.76 14.05
N GLY A 232 14.75 4.57 13.24
CA GLY A 232 14.88 4.33 11.80
C GLY A 232 15.29 5.57 11.00
N ALA A 233 15.46 5.39 9.69
CA ALA A 233 15.75 6.49 8.78
C ALA A 233 14.60 7.52 8.80
N LEU A 234 14.94 8.81 8.79
CA LEU A 234 13.95 9.88 8.85
C LEU A 234 13.51 10.29 7.45
N HIS A 235 12.20 10.37 7.24
CA HIS A 235 11.59 10.72 5.96
C HIS A 235 10.81 12.03 6.03
N THR A 236 11.00 12.86 5.01
CA THR A 236 10.31 14.14 4.82
C THR A 236 9.74 14.26 3.41
N PHE A 237 8.42 14.22 3.29
CA PHE A 237 7.71 14.31 2.02
C PHE A 237 6.28 14.82 2.20
N GLN A 238 5.66 15.16 1.07
CA GLN A 238 4.31 15.70 0.99
C GLN A 238 3.48 14.99 -0.06
N ILE A 239 2.19 14.79 0.26
CA ILE A 239 1.15 14.46 -0.72
C ILE A 239 0.22 15.66 -0.81
N ARG A 240 0.03 16.19 -2.03
CA ARG A 240 -0.77 17.39 -2.28
C ARG A 240 -1.87 17.07 -3.29
N LEU A 241 -3.11 17.29 -2.88
CA LEU A 241 -4.30 17.05 -3.68
C LEU A 241 -4.93 18.37 -4.09
N TYR A 242 -5.39 18.45 -5.33
CA TYR A 242 -6.04 19.61 -5.90
C TYR A 242 -7.48 19.27 -6.37
N PRO A 243 -8.40 20.25 -6.39
CA PRO A 243 -9.80 20.03 -6.81
C PRO A 243 -9.97 19.47 -8.22
N ASP A 244 -9.02 19.70 -9.11
CA ASP A 244 -8.99 19.20 -10.49
C ASP A 244 -8.60 17.71 -10.59
N GLY A 245 -8.27 17.06 -9.47
CA GLY A 245 -7.82 15.66 -9.42
C GLY A 245 -6.31 15.50 -9.56
N ARG A 246 -5.55 16.60 -9.66
CA ARG A 246 -4.09 16.53 -9.66
C ARG A 246 -3.59 16.04 -8.30
N VAL A 247 -2.60 15.16 -8.35
CA VAL A 247 -1.85 14.65 -7.19
C VAL A 247 -0.39 15.03 -7.37
N GLU A 248 0.24 15.56 -6.33
CA GLU A 248 1.68 15.79 -6.31
C GLU A 248 2.33 15.11 -5.11
N LEU A 249 3.47 14.47 -5.35
CA LEU A 249 4.33 13.86 -4.33
C LEU A 249 5.65 14.63 -4.32
N ALA A 250 5.98 15.31 -3.23
CA ALA A 250 7.15 16.19 -3.15
C ALA A 250 8.09 15.81 -2.00
N TYR A 251 9.39 15.76 -2.28
CA TYR A 251 10.41 15.21 -1.38
C TYR A 251 11.46 16.27 -1.01
N SER A 252 11.93 16.28 0.24
CA SER A 252 12.89 17.29 0.76
C SER A 252 13.85 16.72 1.82
N GLY A 253 14.38 15.52 1.60
CA GLY A 253 15.31 14.85 2.51
C GLY A 253 14.90 13.42 2.82
N ASN A 254 14.94 12.54 1.82
CA ASN A 254 14.74 11.09 1.97
C ASN A 254 15.95 10.33 1.41
N PRO A 255 17.12 10.42 2.07
CA PRO A 255 18.36 9.95 1.46
C PRO A 255 18.48 8.41 1.40
N PHE A 256 17.67 7.65 2.16
CA PHE A 256 17.90 6.20 2.36
C PHE A 256 16.62 5.38 2.64
N ALA A 257 15.51 5.58 1.92
CA ALA A 257 14.37 4.67 2.09
C ALA A 257 14.77 3.24 1.74
N THR A 258 14.64 2.32 2.71
CA THR A 258 15.17 0.94 2.59
C THR A 258 14.28 0.05 1.74
N THR A 259 12.98 0.25 1.86
CA THR A 259 11.92 -0.26 0.98
C THR A 259 10.85 0.79 0.82
N ALA A 260 10.23 0.93 -0.35
CA ALA A 260 9.04 1.78 -0.48
C ALA A 260 8.25 1.47 -1.74
N VAL A 261 6.94 1.70 -1.70
CA VAL A 261 6.12 1.82 -2.91
C VAL A 261 5.60 3.25 -3.04
N VAL A 262 5.85 3.88 -4.18
CA VAL A 262 5.41 5.25 -4.48
C VAL A 262 4.46 5.23 -5.67
N GLY A 263 3.38 6.01 -5.61
CA GLY A 263 2.50 6.22 -6.77
C GLY A 263 1.01 6.33 -6.46
N ILE A 264 0.17 6.02 -7.45
CA ILE A 264 -1.30 6.05 -7.33
C ILE A 264 -1.96 4.76 -7.84
N ALA A 265 -3.04 4.32 -7.20
CA ALA A 265 -3.80 3.13 -7.60
C ALA A 265 -5.33 3.29 -7.45
N PRO A 266 -6.14 2.73 -8.38
CA PRO A 266 -7.60 2.72 -8.30
C PRO A 266 -8.16 1.76 -7.23
N GLY A 267 -7.30 0.93 -6.63
CA GLY A 267 -7.65 -0.09 -5.65
C GLY A 267 -8.36 -1.31 -6.24
N GLY A 268 -8.42 -2.40 -5.46
CA GLY A 268 -9.10 -3.64 -5.80
C GLY A 268 -8.57 -4.32 -7.07
N SER A 269 -7.29 -4.12 -7.39
CA SER A 269 -6.62 -4.63 -8.60
C SER A 269 -7.38 -4.28 -9.89
N LYS A 270 -7.99 -3.08 -9.93
CA LYS A 270 -8.73 -2.61 -11.11
C LYS A 270 -7.77 -2.08 -12.18
N GLY A 271 -7.94 -2.55 -13.41
CA GLY A 271 -7.16 -2.07 -14.55
C GLY A 271 -5.72 -2.60 -14.56
N PRO A 272 -4.88 -2.11 -15.49
CA PRO A 272 -3.47 -2.47 -15.56
C PRO A 272 -2.68 -1.89 -14.38
N THR A 273 -1.58 -2.55 -14.04
CA THR A 273 -0.56 -2.03 -13.12
C THR A 273 0.70 -1.76 -13.91
N SER A 274 1.23 -0.53 -13.83
CA SER A 274 2.50 -0.14 -14.42
C SER A 274 3.50 0.12 -13.31
N VAL A 275 4.49 -0.76 -13.17
CA VAL A 275 5.67 -0.53 -12.32
C VAL A 275 6.75 0.09 -13.20
N ILE A 276 7.11 1.35 -12.93
CA ILE A 276 7.97 2.17 -13.77
C ILE A 276 9.06 2.83 -12.94
N SER A 277 10.09 3.36 -13.62
CA SER A 277 11.00 4.32 -13.00
C SER A 277 10.52 5.74 -13.29
N PHE A 278 10.08 6.48 -12.27
CA PHE A 278 9.53 7.82 -12.45
C PHE A 278 10.58 8.80 -12.99
N VAL A 279 11.85 8.61 -12.64
CA VAL A 279 12.96 9.47 -13.12
C VAL A 279 13.27 9.26 -14.60
N ASN A 280 13.04 8.05 -15.12
CA ASN A 280 13.33 7.69 -16.51
C ASN A 280 12.08 7.72 -17.41
N THR A 281 10.90 7.89 -16.84
CA THR A 281 9.64 7.97 -17.59
C THR A 281 9.56 9.29 -18.34
N ALA A 282 9.11 9.22 -19.61
CA ALA A 282 8.92 10.41 -20.44
C ALA A 282 7.85 11.34 -19.84
N GLN A 283 8.11 12.64 -19.87
CA GLN A 283 7.17 13.66 -19.39
C GLN A 283 5.84 13.57 -20.16
N GLY A 284 4.73 13.57 -19.44
CA GLY A 284 3.38 13.51 -19.99
C GLY A 284 2.93 12.12 -20.41
N GLN A 285 3.73 11.07 -20.13
CA GLN A 285 3.34 9.68 -20.38
C GLN A 285 2.05 9.35 -19.64
N GLU A 286 1.08 8.78 -20.36
CA GLU A 286 -0.26 8.44 -19.86
C GLU A 286 -0.34 6.96 -19.49
N PHE A 287 -0.98 6.67 -18.37
CA PHE A 287 -1.22 5.32 -17.85
C PHE A 287 -2.68 5.15 -17.44
N ALA A 288 -3.26 3.99 -17.74
CA ALA A 288 -4.69 3.75 -17.60
C ALA A 288 -5.14 3.15 -16.25
N GLY A 289 -4.20 2.84 -15.36
CA GLY A 289 -4.48 2.15 -14.10
C GLY A 289 -3.49 2.53 -13.01
N ALA A 290 -3.11 1.55 -12.18
CA ALA A 290 -2.14 1.80 -11.12
C ALA A 290 -0.77 2.16 -11.72
N ILE A 291 -0.11 3.14 -11.12
CA ILE A 291 1.23 3.58 -11.47
C ILE A 291 2.06 3.51 -10.19
N ALA A 292 3.12 2.74 -10.21
CA ALA A 292 3.99 2.54 -9.06
C ALA A 292 5.46 2.59 -9.46
N GLU A 293 6.31 3.03 -8.54
CA GLU A 293 7.74 2.69 -8.51
C GLU A 293 7.98 1.97 -7.18
N ARG A 294 8.76 0.90 -7.21
CA ARG A 294 9.15 0.15 -6.03
C ARG A 294 10.63 0.41 -5.78
N PHE A 295 10.95 0.88 -4.59
CA PHE A 295 12.32 1.03 -4.12
C PHE A 295 12.63 -0.11 -3.16
N SER A 296 13.84 -0.66 -3.27
CA SER A 296 14.35 -1.68 -2.36
C SER A 296 15.87 -1.69 -2.39
N SER A 297 16.49 -1.78 -1.23
CA SER A 297 17.94 -1.99 -1.10
C SER A 297 18.37 -3.44 -1.36
N ALA A 298 17.42 -4.37 -1.50
CA ALA A 298 17.65 -5.80 -1.69
C ALA A 298 16.85 -6.37 -2.89
N LEU A 299 17.35 -7.46 -3.46
CA LEU A 299 16.64 -8.20 -4.50
C LEU A 299 15.60 -9.12 -3.85
N GLU A 300 14.32 -8.89 -4.14
CA GLU A 300 13.21 -9.56 -3.44
C GLU A 300 12.06 -9.89 -4.39
N LEU A 301 11.55 -11.13 -4.31
CA LEU A 301 10.37 -11.55 -5.05
C LEU A 301 9.11 -10.93 -4.43
N ASP A 302 8.36 -10.11 -5.19
CA ASP A 302 7.02 -9.70 -4.78
C ASP A 302 6.05 -10.85 -5.11
N ILE A 303 5.76 -11.67 -4.10
CA ILE A 303 4.91 -12.85 -4.23
C ILE A 303 3.52 -12.48 -4.78
N MET A 304 2.99 -11.29 -4.45
CA MET A 304 1.66 -10.88 -4.91
C MET A 304 1.67 -10.46 -6.37
N ALA A 305 2.69 -9.73 -6.81
CA ALA A 305 2.89 -9.44 -8.23
C ALA A 305 3.12 -10.73 -9.03
N ALA A 306 3.94 -11.65 -8.51
CA ALA A 306 4.19 -12.97 -9.10
C ALA A 306 2.89 -13.76 -9.27
N ILE A 307 2.05 -13.82 -8.23
CA ILE A 307 0.76 -14.49 -8.26
C ILE A 307 -0.18 -13.82 -9.27
N GLN A 308 -0.26 -12.49 -9.29
CA GLN A 308 -1.13 -11.77 -10.22
C GLN A 308 -0.74 -12.07 -11.68
N LYS A 309 0.57 -12.07 -11.97
CA LYS A 309 1.09 -12.35 -13.32
C LYS A 309 0.94 -13.82 -13.71
N PHE A 310 1.14 -14.75 -12.76
CA PHE A 310 0.82 -16.16 -12.96
C PHE A 310 -0.62 -16.31 -13.45
N TYR A 311 -1.62 -15.75 -12.75
CA TYR A 311 -3.02 -15.87 -13.16
C TYR A 311 -3.41 -15.09 -14.42
N GLN A 312 -2.58 -14.15 -14.88
CA GLN A 312 -2.80 -13.46 -16.15
C GLN A 312 -2.37 -14.33 -17.33
N ASN A 313 -1.31 -15.11 -17.16
CA ASN A 313 -0.64 -15.81 -18.25
C ASN A 313 -0.80 -17.34 -18.19
N HIS A 314 -1.21 -17.90 -17.05
CA HIS A 314 -1.30 -19.33 -16.74
C HIS A 314 -2.61 -19.71 -16.08
#